data_AF-A0AAA9Z9Q5-F1
#
_entry.id   AF-A0AAA9Z9Q5-F1
#
_cell.length_a   1.000
_cell.length_b   1.000
_cell.length_c   1.000
_cell.angle_alpha   90.00
_cell.angle_beta   90.00
_cell.angle_gamma   90.00
#
_symmetry.space_group_name_H-M   'P 1'
#
loop_
_entity.id
_entity.type
_entity.pdbx_description
1 polymer ?
#
loop_
_entity_poly.entity_id
_entity_poly.type
_entity_poly.pdbx_seq_one_letter_code
_entity_poly.pdbx_strand_id
1 'polypeptide(L)'
;MPRAFKIYWMMHNITLIVSICITIIYWGILHNEEMPVDANNILIHAANCMFMLIDLIIVAYPVRIWHVVQPISFGLLYCLFSVIYYLCDGTDKKGRPYIYNVLDWRTPNKAMVTVVGTIVLAIVIHVLMFFLYKLRSFLYERWFNPKTILPTNSTINLQQGKACDGISMVYGTDNRGFTITEKY
;
A
#
# COMPACT_ATOMS: atom_id res chain seq x y z
N MET A 1 6.54 14.78 -9.10
CA MET A 1 5.76 14.69 -7.85
C MET A 1 6.42 15.52 -6.75
N PRO A 2 5.66 16.44 -6.11
CA PRO A 2 6.10 17.14 -4.91
C PRO A 2 6.58 16.19 -3.80
N ARG A 3 7.50 16.65 -2.93
CA ARG A 3 8.11 15.82 -1.88
C ARG A 3 7.08 15.23 -0.92
N ALA A 4 6.06 16.02 -0.54
CA ALA A 4 4.98 15.59 0.34
C ALA A 4 4.26 14.33 -0.19
N PHE A 5 3.95 14.28 -1.49
CA PHE A 5 3.30 13.10 -2.08
C PHE A 5 4.18 11.86 -2.05
N LYS A 6 5.51 12.00 -2.20
CA LYS A 6 6.43 10.85 -2.10
C LYS A 6 6.48 10.30 -0.68
N ILE A 7 6.54 11.18 0.31
CA ILE A 7 6.53 10.80 1.73
C ILE A 7 5.21 10.13 2.07
N TYR A 8 4.09 10.75 1.69
CA TYR A 8 2.77 10.21 1.93
C TYR A 8 2.61 8.82 1.28
N TRP A 9 3.04 8.64 0.04
CA TRP A 9 2.98 7.35 -0.65
C TRP A 9 3.84 6.28 0.04
N MET A 10 5.04 6.64 0.48
CA MET A 10 5.89 5.74 1.27
C MET A 10 5.21 5.36 2.59
N MET A 11 4.65 6.32 3.32
CA MET A 11 3.96 6.07 4.59
C MET A 11 2.73 5.19 4.37
N HIS A 12 1.90 5.48 3.36
CA HIS A 12 0.76 4.66 3.01
C HIS A 12 1.18 3.21 2.70
N ASN A 13 2.24 3.01 1.91
CA ASN A 13 2.76 1.68 1.59
C ASN A 13 3.27 0.94 2.84
N ILE A 14 3.97 1.62 3.75
CA ILE A 14 4.40 1.03 5.03
C ILE A 14 3.18 0.63 5.85
N THR A 15 2.24 1.55 6.06
CA THR A 15 1.06 1.32 6.90
C THR A 15 0.18 0.19 6.35
N LEU A 16 0.00 0.09 5.02
CA LEU A 16 -0.79 -0.95 4.39
C LEU A 16 -0.24 -2.36 4.68
N ILE A 17 1.07 -2.54 4.53
CA ILE A 17 1.69 -3.85 4.77
C ILE A 17 1.75 -4.15 6.26
N VAL A 18 2.13 -3.17 7.07
CA VAL A 18 2.25 -3.33 8.52
C VAL A 18 0.89 -3.61 9.16
N SER A 19 -0.20 -2.97 8.72
CA SER A 19 -1.54 -3.22 9.28
C SER A 19 -1.99 -4.66 9.07
N ILE A 20 -1.74 -5.23 7.88
CA ILE A 20 -2.08 -6.62 7.59
C ILE A 20 -1.19 -7.59 8.39
N CYS A 21 0.12 -7.31 8.49
CA CYS A 21 1.03 -8.09 9.33
C CYS A 21 0.57 -8.09 10.80
N ILE A 22 0.21 -6.93 11.35
CA ILE A 22 -0.25 -6.79 12.74
C ILE A 22 -1.50 -7.63 12.95
N THR A 23 -2.49 -7.56 12.06
CA THR A 23 -3.71 -8.37 12.17
C THR A 23 -3.39 -9.87 12.17
N ILE A 24 -2.60 -10.35 11.22
CA ILE A 24 -2.27 -11.78 11.10
C ILE A 24 -1.49 -12.27 12.32
N ILE A 25 -0.44 -11.54 12.70
CA ILE A 25 0.44 -11.93 13.81
C ILE A 25 -0.31 -11.85 15.15
N TYR A 26 -1.12 -10.81 15.34
CA TYR A 26 -1.89 -10.65 16.56
C TYR A 26 -2.90 -11.78 16.74
N TRP A 27 -3.82 -11.96 15.78
CA TRP A 27 -4.88 -12.97 15.90
C TRP A 27 -4.39 -14.40 15.73
N GLY A 28 -3.28 -14.61 15.01
CA GLY A 28 -2.72 -15.94 14.77
C GLY A 28 -1.72 -16.43 15.82
N ILE A 29 -1.00 -15.52 16.50
CA ILE A 29 0.14 -15.90 17.36
C ILE A 29 0.06 -15.27 18.75
N LEU A 30 -0.30 -13.98 18.88
CA LEU A 30 -0.25 -13.31 20.19
C LEU A 30 -1.54 -13.42 20.98
N HIS A 31 -2.71 -13.37 20.34
CA HIS A 31 -4.00 -13.38 21.00
C HIS A 31 -4.22 -14.67 21.79
N ASN A 32 -4.68 -14.55 23.04
CA ASN A 32 -5.01 -15.68 23.90
C ASN A 32 -6.31 -15.38 24.66
N GLU A 33 -6.89 -16.42 25.27
CA GLU A 33 -8.18 -16.31 25.98
C GLU A 33 -8.13 -15.37 27.20
N GLU A 34 -6.94 -15.08 27.72
CA GLU A 34 -6.75 -14.17 28.86
C GLU A 34 -6.81 -12.69 28.45
N MET A 35 -6.71 -12.37 27.17
CA MET A 35 -6.75 -11.00 26.67
C MET A 35 -8.16 -10.61 26.26
N PRO A 36 -8.75 -9.55 26.86
CA PRO A 36 -10.08 -9.12 26.48
C PRO A 36 -10.08 -8.53 25.06
N VAL A 37 -11.09 -8.92 24.28
CA VAL A 37 -11.38 -8.34 22.97
C VAL A 37 -12.26 -7.10 23.18
N ASP A 38 -11.63 -6.03 23.67
CA ASP A 38 -12.29 -4.73 23.86
C ASP A 38 -12.23 -3.86 22.58
N ALA A 39 -12.88 -2.68 22.63
CA ALA A 39 -12.92 -1.79 21.48
C ALA A 39 -11.53 -1.33 21.02
N ASN A 40 -10.61 -1.13 21.97
CA ASN A 40 -9.24 -0.70 21.67
C ASN A 40 -8.44 -1.82 20.99
N ASN A 41 -8.62 -3.07 21.45
CA ASN A 41 -8.04 -4.26 20.85
C ASN A 41 -8.46 -4.41 19.38
N ILE A 42 -9.77 -4.35 19.12
CA ILE A 42 -10.31 -4.40 17.76
C ILE A 42 -9.78 -3.25 16.91
N LEU A 43 -9.73 -2.03 17.45
CA LEU A 43 -9.27 -0.85 16.72
C LEU A 43 -7.81 -1.00 16.26
N ILE A 44 -6.92 -1.41 17.17
CA ILE A 44 -5.48 -1.54 16.91
C ILE A 44 -5.18 -2.75 16.01
N HIS A 45 -5.87 -3.88 16.21
CA HIS A 45 -5.48 -5.15 15.59
C HIS A 45 -6.35 -5.60 14.41
N ALA A 46 -7.58 -5.09 14.25
CA ALA A 46 -8.46 -5.48 13.14
C ALA A 46 -8.89 -4.29 12.28
N ALA A 47 -9.41 -3.22 12.89
CA ALA A 47 -9.96 -2.08 12.16
C ALA A 47 -8.90 -1.34 11.33
N ASN A 48 -7.67 -1.22 11.85
CA ASN A 48 -6.54 -0.63 11.13
C ASN A 48 -6.31 -1.30 9.76
N CYS A 49 -6.29 -2.64 9.71
CA CYS A 49 -6.15 -3.39 8.46
C CYS A 49 -7.35 -3.16 7.52
N MET A 50 -8.57 -3.17 8.06
CA MET A 50 -9.78 -2.91 7.27
C MET A 50 -9.74 -1.53 6.61
N PHE A 51 -9.34 -0.49 7.34
CA PHE A 51 -9.23 0.86 6.78
C PHE A 51 -8.19 0.94 5.66
N MET A 52 -7.03 0.31 5.83
CA MET A 52 -6.00 0.31 4.79
C MET A 52 -6.44 -0.46 3.53
N LEU A 53 -7.20 -1.54 3.67
CA LEU A 53 -7.75 -2.28 2.53
C LEU A 53 -8.81 -1.47 1.77
N ILE A 54 -9.69 -0.77 2.50
CA ILE A 54 -10.68 0.13 1.90
C ILE A 54 -9.98 1.27 1.14
N ASP A 55 -8.96 1.88 1.75
CA ASP A 55 -8.18 2.95 1.14
C ASP A 55 -7.48 2.49 -0.15
N LEU A 56 -6.93 1.28 -0.15
CA LEU A 56 -6.31 0.67 -1.34
C LEU A 56 -7.31 0.50 -2.50
N ILE A 57 -8.57 0.14 -2.21
CA ILE A 57 -9.61 -0.07 -3.21
C ILE A 57 -10.11 1.27 -3.76
N ILE A 58 -10.37 2.25 -2.88
CA ILE A 58 -11.00 3.53 -3.25
C ILE A 58 -9.99 4.49 -3.90
N VAL A 59 -8.85 4.74 -3.24
CA VAL A 59 -7.92 5.79 -3.66
C VAL A 59 -6.98 5.33 -4.76
N ALA A 60 -6.99 4.03 -5.09
CA ALA A 60 -6.33 3.49 -6.27
C ALA A 60 -4.80 3.69 -6.27
N TYR A 61 -4.16 3.71 -5.09
CA TYR A 61 -2.72 3.93 -4.97
C TYR A 61 -1.91 2.90 -5.78
N PRO A 62 -0.91 3.35 -6.56
CA PRO A 62 -0.05 2.44 -7.27
C PRO A 62 0.86 1.69 -6.31
N VAL A 63 0.78 0.36 -6.29
CA VAL A 63 1.72 -0.48 -5.57
C VAL A 63 2.86 -0.87 -6.52
N ARG A 64 4.10 -0.67 -6.09
CA ARG A 64 5.31 -1.04 -6.86
C ARG A 64 6.05 -2.16 -6.15
N ILE A 65 6.50 -3.17 -6.90
CA ILE A 65 7.17 -4.33 -6.31
C ILE A 65 8.43 -3.94 -5.51
N TRP A 66 9.23 -2.99 -6.03
CA TRP A 66 10.45 -2.51 -5.37
C TRP A 66 10.20 -1.74 -4.07
N HIS A 67 8.96 -1.28 -3.80
CA HIS A 67 8.64 -0.59 -2.55
C HIS A 67 8.55 -1.54 -1.34
N VAL A 68 8.72 -2.85 -1.52
CA VAL A 68 8.77 -3.84 -0.42
C VAL A 68 9.85 -3.52 0.61
N VAL A 69 10.92 -2.83 0.20
CA VAL A 69 12.00 -2.40 1.10
C VAL A 69 11.53 -1.40 2.17
N GLN A 70 10.44 -0.67 1.92
CA GLN A 70 9.93 0.35 2.83
C GLN A 70 9.37 -0.26 4.13
N PRO A 71 8.38 -1.19 4.08
CA PRO A 71 7.89 -1.85 5.29
C PRO A 71 8.94 -2.74 5.95
N ILE A 72 9.85 -3.36 5.18
CA ILE A 72 10.96 -4.14 5.76
C ILE A 72 11.90 -3.24 6.57
N SER A 73 12.29 -2.08 6.02
CA SER A 73 13.16 -1.13 6.72
C SER A 73 12.50 -0.62 8.00
N PHE A 74 11.19 -0.36 7.96
CA PHE A 74 10.43 0.02 9.16
C PHE A 74 10.44 -1.10 10.21
N GLY A 75 10.21 -2.36 9.80
CA GLY A 75 10.26 -3.51 10.69
C GLY A 75 11.64 -3.74 11.30
N LEU A 76 12.72 -3.57 10.53
CA LEU A 76 14.10 -3.66 11.02
C LEU A 76 14.44 -2.54 12.00
N LEU A 77 13.97 -1.33 11.75
CA LEU A 77 14.13 -0.22 12.70
C LEU A 77 13.42 -0.52 14.03
N TYR A 78 12.21 -1.08 13.97
CA TYR A 78 11.50 -1.53 15.18
C TYR A 78 12.22 -2.70 15.88
N CYS A 79 12.78 -3.64 15.12
CA CYS A 79 13.60 -4.72 15.67
C CYS A 79 14.81 -4.15 16.44
N LEU A 80 15.56 -3.23 15.83
CA LEU A 80 16.69 -2.56 16.47
C LEU A 80 16.25 -1.84 17.75
N PHE A 81 15.15 -1.08 17.69
CA PHE A 81 14.56 -0.44 18.86
C PHE A 81 14.25 -1.47 19.96
N SER A 82 13.65 -2.62 19.62
CA SER A 82 13.30 -3.64 20.61
C SER A 82 14.51 -4.28 21.29
N VAL A 83 15.63 -4.42 20.58
CA VAL A 83 16.90 -4.91 21.15
C VAL A 83 17.46 -3.87 22.12
N ILE A 84 17.53 -2.60 21.71
CA ILE A 84 18.02 -1.51 22.57
C ILE A 84 17.14 -1.38 23.82
N TYR A 85 15.82 -1.45 23.64
CA TYR A 85 14.85 -1.40 24.73
C TYR A 85 15.12 -2.48 25.79
N TYR A 86 15.39 -3.71 25.35
CA TYR A 86 15.78 -4.81 26.24
C TYR A 86 17.14 -4.55 26.92
N LEU A 87 18.15 -4.08 26.18
CA LEU A 87 19.48 -3.79 26.74
C LEU A 87 19.49 -2.64 27.76
N CYS A 88 18.47 -1.79 27.74
CA CYS A 88 18.25 -0.72 28.72
C CYS A 88 17.28 -1.12 29.84
N ASP A 89 17.10 -2.42 30.10
CA ASP A 89 16.19 -2.96 31.14
C ASP A 89 14.72 -2.52 30.98
N GLY A 90 14.28 -2.27 29.75
CA GLY A 90 12.90 -1.90 29.45
C GLY A 90 11.90 -3.03 29.76
N THR A 91 10.78 -2.69 30.39
CA THR A 91 9.73 -3.64 30.78
C THR A 91 8.35 -3.28 30.27
N ASP A 92 7.52 -4.29 29.98
CA ASP A 92 6.10 -4.08 29.70
C ASP A 92 5.29 -3.64 30.94
N LYS A 93 3.99 -3.43 30.75
CA LYS A 93 3.04 -3.06 31.83
C LYS A 93 2.97 -4.06 32.99
N LYS A 94 3.44 -5.29 32.79
CA LYS A 94 3.46 -6.38 33.78
C LYS A 94 4.87 -6.60 34.36
N GLY A 95 5.84 -5.74 34.05
CA GLY A 95 7.23 -5.86 34.53
C GLY A 95 8.06 -6.92 33.81
N ARG A 96 7.61 -7.41 32.65
CA ARG A 96 8.34 -8.45 31.88
C ARG A 96 9.36 -7.78 30.96
N PRO A 97 10.58 -8.33 30.81
CA PRO A 97 11.70 -7.67 30.12
C PRO A 97 11.60 -7.83 28.58
N TYR A 98 10.43 -7.58 28.01
CA TYR A 98 10.18 -7.61 26.58
C TYR A 98 8.91 -6.83 26.27
N ILE A 99 8.81 -6.25 25.06
CA ILE A 99 7.61 -5.56 24.60
C ILE A 99 6.51 -6.58 24.24
N TYR A 100 6.91 -7.62 23.48
CA TYR A 100 6.09 -8.76 23.12
C TYR A 100 6.87 -10.04 23.42
N ASN A 101 6.19 -11.07 23.90
CA ASN A 101 6.80 -12.36 24.22
C ASN A 101 7.52 -13.00 23.01
N VAL A 102 7.02 -12.76 21.80
CA VAL A 102 7.63 -13.23 20.55
C VAL A 102 8.95 -12.51 20.21
N LEU A 103 9.26 -11.39 20.87
CA LEU A 103 10.52 -10.65 20.77
C LEU A 103 11.27 -10.66 22.11
N ASP A 104 11.20 -11.78 22.85
CA ASP A 104 11.99 -11.97 24.07
C ASP A 104 13.46 -12.25 23.74
N TRP A 105 14.28 -11.20 23.84
CA TRP A 105 15.71 -11.21 23.55
C TRP A 105 16.56 -11.98 24.55
N ARG A 106 15.99 -12.47 25.67
CA ARG A 106 16.63 -13.47 26.53
C ARG A 106 16.77 -14.82 25.81
N THR A 107 15.90 -15.07 24.85
CA THR A 107 15.93 -16.24 23.96
C THR A 107 16.10 -15.80 22.50
N PRO A 108 17.30 -15.32 22.12
CA PRO A 108 17.51 -14.64 20.83
C PRO A 108 17.16 -15.53 19.64
N ASN A 109 17.38 -16.85 19.72
CA ASN A 109 17.01 -17.78 18.65
C ASN A 109 15.51 -17.73 18.33
N LYS A 110 14.63 -17.67 19.35
CA LYS A 110 13.18 -17.60 19.15
C LYS A 110 12.76 -16.23 18.61
N ALA A 111 13.32 -15.15 19.17
CA ALA A 111 13.07 -13.80 18.69
C ALA A 111 13.48 -13.62 17.22
N MET A 112 14.63 -14.16 16.83
CA MET A 112 15.11 -14.11 15.44
C MET A 112 14.20 -14.87 14.48
N VAL A 113 13.65 -16.02 14.89
CA VAL A 113 12.65 -16.74 14.08
C VAL A 113 11.42 -15.86 13.83
N THR A 114 10.92 -15.15 14.84
CA THR A 114 9.80 -14.20 14.67
C THR A 114 10.16 -13.05 13.75
N VAL A 115 11.37 -12.47 13.87
CA VAL A 115 11.82 -11.37 13.00
C VAL A 115 11.87 -11.82 11.54
N VAL A 116 12.53 -12.96 11.27
CA VAL A 116 12.62 -13.52 9.91
C VAL A 116 11.24 -13.88 9.38
N GLY A 117 10.40 -14.54 10.19
CA GLY A 117 9.03 -14.88 9.82
C GLY A 117 8.18 -13.66 9.48
N THR A 118 8.33 -12.57 10.22
CA THR A 118 7.64 -11.30 9.96
C THR A 118 8.12 -10.64 8.67
N ILE A 119 9.41 -10.69 8.37
CA ILE A 119 9.96 -10.17 7.11
C ILE A 119 9.41 -10.98 5.92
N VAL A 120 9.42 -12.30 6.01
CA VAL A 120 8.86 -13.18 4.96
C VAL A 120 7.37 -12.90 4.77
N LEU A 121 6.61 -12.79 5.86
CA LEU A 121 5.20 -12.44 5.82
C LEU A 121 4.97 -11.07 5.14
N ALA A 122 5.75 -10.05 5.49
CA ALA A 122 5.66 -8.72 4.88
C ALA A 122 5.93 -8.76 3.37
N ILE A 123 6.92 -9.55 2.92
CA ILE A 123 7.20 -9.75 1.49
C ILE A 123 6.00 -10.40 0.80
N VAL A 124 5.46 -11.48 1.36
CA VAL A 124 4.29 -12.18 0.80
C VAL A 124 3.09 -11.24 0.69
N ILE A 125 2.77 -10.51 1.76
CA ILE A 125 1.66 -9.54 1.75
C ILE A 125 1.91 -8.45 0.70
N HIS A 126 3.12 -7.91 0.60
CA HIS A 126 3.44 -6.88 -0.39
C HIS A 126 3.25 -7.37 -1.82
N VAL A 127 3.66 -8.60 -2.11
CA VAL A 127 3.43 -9.26 -3.40
C VAL A 127 1.93 -9.43 -3.66
N LEU A 128 1.16 -9.88 -2.67
CA LEU A 128 -0.30 -10.01 -2.80
C LEU A 128 -0.98 -8.66 -3.07
N MET A 129 -0.60 -7.60 -2.34
CA MET A 129 -1.14 -6.26 -2.56
C MET A 129 -0.78 -5.71 -3.95
N PHE A 130 0.43 -6.02 -4.44
CA PHE A 130 0.81 -5.69 -5.81
C PHE A 130 -0.08 -6.38 -6.85
N PHE A 131 -0.39 -7.67 -6.67
CA PHE A 131 -1.31 -8.39 -7.55
C PHE A 131 -2.73 -7.85 -7.48
N LEU A 132 -3.24 -7.50 -6.29
CA LEU A 132 -4.56 -6.86 -6.15
C LEU A 132 -4.61 -5.52 -6.88
N TYR A 133 -3.57 -4.69 -6.75
CA TYR A 133 -3.46 -3.45 -7.50
C TYR A 133 -3.48 -3.68 -9.02
N LYS A 134 -2.73 -4.68 -9.51
CA LYS A 134 -2.69 -5.04 -10.94
C LYS A 134 -4.02 -5.58 -11.44
N LEU A 135 -4.66 -6.46 -10.68
CA LEU A 135 -5.99 -7.01 -11.00
C LEU A 135 -7.03 -5.89 -11.12
N ARG A 136 -7.06 -4.96 -10.15
CA ARG A 136 -7.97 -3.81 -10.19
C ARG A 136 -7.73 -2.94 -11.42
N SER A 137 -6.47 -2.65 -11.74
CA SER A 137 -6.10 -1.85 -12.91
C SER A 137 -6.52 -2.53 -14.22
N PHE A 138 -6.31 -3.85 -14.30
CA PHE A 138 -6.72 -4.66 -15.45
C PHE A 138 -8.25 -4.67 -15.63
N LEU A 139 -9.01 -4.87 -14.55
CA LEU A 139 -10.48 -4.85 -14.59
C LEU A 139 -11.00 -3.48 -15.03
N TYR A 140 -10.40 -2.40 -14.52
CA TYR A 140 -10.76 -1.04 -14.91
C TYR A 140 -10.54 -0.81 -16.41
N GLU A 141 -9.36 -1.16 -16.94
CA GLU A 141 -9.07 -1.06 -18.37
C GLU A 141 -10.02 -1.92 -19.22
N ARG A 142 -10.32 -3.14 -18.76
CA ARG A 142 -11.18 -4.10 -19.47
C ARG A 142 -12.63 -3.64 -19.59
N TRP A 143 -13.17 -2.96 -18.58
CA TRP A 143 -14.58 -2.59 -18.50
C TRP A 143 -14.87 -1.13 -18.85
N PHE A 144 -13.95 -0.20 -18.56
CA PHE A 144 -14.19 1.23 -18.72
C PHE A 144 -13.38 1.89 -19.84
N ASN A 145 -12.32 1.25 -20.35
CA ASN A 145 -11.52 1.76 -21.48
C ASN A 145 -11.46 0.75 -22.64
N PRO A 146 -12.58 0.44 -23.32
CA PRO A 146 -12.49 -0.28 -24.58
C PRO A 146 -11.60 0.51 -25.54
N LYS A 147 -10.55 -0.14 -26.06
CA LYS A 147 -9.61 0.48 -27.02
C LYS A 147 -10.42 1.18 -28.11
N THR A 148 -10.22 2.49 -28.27
CA THR A 148 -10.74 3.23 -29.41
C THR A 148 -10.15 2.62 -30.67
N ILE A 149 -10.99 1.93 -31.45
CA ILE A 149 -10.60 1.41 -32.76
C ILE A 149 -10.46 2.64 -33.66
N LEU A 150 -9.24 3.13 -33.85
CA LEU A 150 -8.99 4.17 -34.84
C LEU A 150 -9.24 3.57 -36.23
N PRO A 151 -10.12 4.17 -37.06
CA PRO A 151 -10.37 3.65 -38.39
C PRO A 151 -9.08 3.74 -39.23
N THR A 152 -8.54 2.58 -39.60
CA THR A 152 -7.30 2.41 -40.38
C THR A 152 -7.35 3.05 -41.78
N ASN A 153 -8.54 3.47 -42.23
CA ASN A 153 -8.75 4.11 -43.54
C ASN A 153 -8.97 5.63 -43.46
N SER A 154 -8.79 6.26 -42.31
CA SER A 154 -8.90 7.71 -42.22
C SER A 154 -7.57 8.34 -42.67
N THR A 155 -7.56 8.89 -43.88
CA THR A 155 -6.50 9.77 -44.40
C THR A 155 -6.51 11.11 -43.66
N ILE A 156 -6.45 11.07 -42.33
CA ILE A 156 -6.27 12.27 -41.52
C ILE A 156 -4.80 12.63 -41.67
N ASN A 157 -4.54 13.68 -42.44
CA ASN A 157 -3.26 14.35 -42.42
C ASN A 157 -2.97 14.73 -40.97
N LEU A 158 -2.05 13.99 -40.35
CA LEU A 158 -1.55 14.27 -39.02
C LEU A 158 -0.82 15.62 -39.10
N GLN A 159 -1.54 16.72 -38.91
CA GLN A 159 -0.88 17.95 -38.51
C GLN A 159 -0.35 17.70 -37.11
N GLN A 160 0.95 17.42 -37.07
CA GLN A 160 1.72 17.28 -35.86
C GLN A 160 1.79 18.66 -35.20
N GLY A 161 0.72 19.00 -34.47
CA GLY A 161 0.69 20.16 -33.59
C GLY A 161 1.82 20.02 -32.58
N LYS A 162 2.63 21.08 -32.44
CA LYS A 162 3.73 21.15 -31.49
C LYS A 162 3.29 20.62 -30.13
N ALA A 163 4.05 19.67 -29.61
CA ALA A 163 3.86 19.09 -28.29
C ALA A 163 3.87 20.20 -27.22
N CYS A 164 2.70 20.48 -26.66
CA CYS A 164 2.56 21.13 -25.36
C CYS A 164 1.97 20.08 -24.41
N ASP A 165 2.55 19.99 -23.21
CA ASP A 165 2.22 19.04 -22.15
C ASP A 165 0.77 19.17 -21.64
N GLY A 166 -0.17 18.62 -22.40
CA GLY A 166 -1.58 18.56 -22.08
C GLY A 166 -2.26 17.61 -23.08
N ILE A 167 -3.25 16.88 -22.60
CA ILE A 167 -4.03 15.87 -23.34
C ILE A 167 -4.27 16.31 -24.80
N SER A 168 -3.67 15.59 -25.75
CA SER A 168 -3.91 15.77 -27.18
C SER A 168 -5.35 15.39 -27.50
N MET A 169 -6.27 16.36 -27.47
CA MET A 169 -7.59 16.20 -28.07
C MET A 169 -7.45 16.22 -29.59
N VAL A 170 -7.62 15.05 -30.20
CA VAL A 170 -7.74 14.90 -31.65
C VAL A 170 -9.12 15.42 -32.04
N TYR A 171 -9.19 16.67 -32.51
CA TYR A 171 -10.40 17.18 -33.16
C TYR A 171 -10.48 16.58 -34.56
N GLY A 172 -11.47 15.72 -34.79
CA GLY A 172 -11.86 15.32 -36.14
C GLY A 172 -12.40 16.53 -36.89
N THR A 173 -11.83 16.83 -38.05
CA THR A 173 -12.15 18.00 -38.89
C THR A 173 -13.53 17.97 -39.54
N ASP A 174 -14.33 16.93 -39.29
CA ASP A 174 -15.59 16.71 -40.01
C ASP A 174 -16.86 16.92 -39.17
N ASN A 175 -16.76 17.57 -38.01
CA ASN A 175 -17.95 17.97 -37.25
C ASN A 175 -18.50 19.31 -37.74
N ARG A 176 -19.26 19.29 -38.86
CA ARG A 176 -20.12 20.40 -39.32
C ARG A 176 -21.34 20.66 -38.40
N GLY A 177 -21.25 20.34 -37.11
CA GLY A 177 -22.33 20.45 -36.12
C GLY A 177 -22.10 21.47 -35.01
N PHE A 178 -20.93 22.11 -34.94
CA PHE A 178 -20.61 23.10 -33.91
C PHE A 178 -20.02 24.39 -34.52
N THR A 179 -20.69 24.94 -35.52
CA THR A 179 -20.63 26.38 -35.79
C THR A 179 -21.77 27.04 -35.05
N ILE A 180 -21.58 27.32 -33.75
CA ILE A 180 -22.33 28.40 -33.12
C ILE A 180 -21.49 29.64 -33.32
N THR A 181 -21.88 30.39 -34.34
CA THR A 181 -21.56 31.80 -34.50
C THR A 181 -22.14 32.55 -33.32
N GLU A 182 -21.30 33.05 -32.42
CA GLU A 182 -21.63 34.27 -31.68
C GLU A 182 -20.43 35.22 -31.76
N LYS A 183 -20.62 36.28 -32.56
CA LYS A 183 -19.87 37.52 -32.46
C LYS A 183 -20.38 38.25 -31.23
N TYR A 184 -19.52 38.50 -30.25
CA TYR A 184 -19.34 39.80 -29.58
C TYR A 184 -17.92 39.85 -29.04
#